data_AF-A0A0G1QCQ3-F1
#
_entry.id   AF-A0A0G1QCQ3-F1
#
_cell.length_a   1.000
_cell.length_b   1.000
_cell.length_c   1.000
_cell.angle_alpha   90.00
_cell.angle_beta   90.00
_cell.angle_gamma   90.00
#
_symmetry.space_group_name_H-M   'P 1'
#
loop_
_entity.id
_entity.type
_entity.pdbx_description
1 polymer ?
#
loop_
_entity_poly.entity_id
_entity_poly.type
_entity_poly.pdbx_seq_one_letter_code
_entity_poly.pdbx_strand_id
1 'polypeptide(L)'
;MRKFIVKILATAASFYVAQYFLLGVHLDNNMATYLLASFVFVIFNFILSPIIKLFFLPINLLTLGLFRWVSNVLVLYLFDLVYDGISISAFTYSGLQTAWLVLPPGPLGLFWVLVITSLIMSLTYSLISTLFASES
;
A
#
# COMPACT_ATOMS: atom_id res chain seq x y z
N MET A 1 -12.61 -10.84 -16.84
CA MET A 1 -12.22 -11.79 -15.77
C MET A 1 -10.73 -11.78 -15.49
N ARG A 2 -9.85 -12.00 -16.49
CA ARG A 2 -8.37 -11.96 -16.32
C ARG A 2 -7.84 -10.72 -15.58
N LYS A 3 -8.31 -9.52 -15.94
CA LYS A 3 -7.92 -8.25 -15.29
C LYS A 3 -8.19 -8.20 -13.78
N PHE A 4 -9.25 -8.88 -13.32
CA PHE A 4 -9.60 -8.90 -11.89
C PHE A 4 -8.69 -9.86 -11.10
N ILE A 5 -8.39 -11.03 -11.67
CA ILE A 5 -7.47 -12.01 -11.08
C ILE A 5 -6.06 -11.41 -10.96
N VAL A 6 -5.55 -10.80 -12.05
CA VAL A 6 -4.25 -10.13 -12.03
C VAL A 6 -4.22 -9.02 -10.98
N LYS A 7 -5.30 -8.26 -10.84
CA LYS A 7 -5.40 -7.20 -9.83
C LYS A 7 -5.26 -7.76 -8.41
N ILE A 8 -5.99 -8.83 -8.07
CA ILE A 8 -5.90 -9.48 -6.76
C ILE A 8 -4.49 -10.02 -6.52
N LEU A 9 -3.93 -10.77 -7.47
CA LEU A 9 -2.59 -11.36 -7.32
C LEU A 9 -1.51 -10.29 -7.19
N ALA A 10 -1.57 -9.23 -7.98
CA ALA A 10 -0.64 -8.11 -7.88
C ALA A 10 -0.77 -7.39 -6.53
N THR A 11 -1.99 -7.19 -6.02
CA THR A 11 -2.22 -6.62 -4.69
C THR A 11 -1.71 -7.54 -3.57
N ALA A 12 -1.93 -8.85 -3.66
CA ALA A 12 -1.41 -9.83 -2.70
C ALA A 12 0.11 -9.79 -2.61
N ALA A 13 0.77 -9.82 -3.78
CA ALA A 13 2.22 -9.70 -3.87
C ALA A 13 2.73 -8.36 -3.35
N SER A 14 1.98 -7.28 -3.56
CA SER A 14 2.30 -5.97 -3.01
C SER A 14 2.29 -5.96 -1.48
N PHE A 15 1.30 -6.60 -0.84
CA PHE A 15 1.24 -6.71 0.62
C PHE A 15 2.40 -7.54 1.18
N TYR A 16 2.73 -8.64 0.51
CA TYR A 16 3.88 -9.47 0.86
C TYR A 16 5.20 -8.67 0.81
N VAL A 17 5.42 -7.93 -0.28
CA VAL A 17 6.60 -7.07 -0.42
C VAL A 17 6.59 -5.95 0.62
N ALA A 18 5.45 -5.31 0.87
CA ALA A 18 5.35 -4.26 1.87
C ALA A 18 5.71 -4.76 3.28
N GLN A 19 5.21 -5.92 3.68
CA GLN A 19 5.56 -6.56 4.95
C GLN A 19 7.06 -6.91 5.03
N TYR A 20 7.65 -7.39 3.94
CA TYR A 20 9.07 -7.74 3.93
C TYR A 20 9.99 -6.52 4.11
N PHE A 21 9.62 -5.37 3.53
CA PHE A 21 10.42 -4.15 3.60
C PHE A 21 10.12 -3.29 4.83
N LEU A 22 8.90 -3.34 5.37
CA LEU A 22 8.46 -2.50 6.49
C LEU A 22 8.09 -3.33 7.69
N LEU A 23 8.90 -3.20 8.75
CA LEU A 23 8.65 -3.82 10.06
C LEU A 23 7.32 -3.37 10.70
N GLY A 24 6.76 -2.23 10.28
CA GLY A 24 5.49 -1.71 10.76
C GLY A 24 4.26 -2.32 10.11
N VAL A 25 4.39 -3.21 9.11
CA VAL A 25 3.26 -3.86 8.44
C VAL A 25 3.20 -5.32 8.91
N HIS A 26 2.18 -5.65 9.68
CA HIS A 26 2.01 -6.99 10.25
C HIS A 26 0.86 -7.72 9.56
N LEU A 27 1.20 -8.84 8.92
CA LEU A 27 0.26 -9.85 8.45
C LEU A 27 0.78 -11.22 8.85
N ASP A 28 -0.12 -12.18 9.04
CA ASP A 28 0.30 -13.57 9.16
C ASP A 28 0.96 -14.03 7.86
N ASN A 29 2.13 -14.68 7.98
CA ASN A 29 2.92 -15.22 6.86
C ASN A 29 2.26 -16.48 6.27
N ASN A 30 1.02 -16.34 5.80
CA ASN A 30 0.24 -17.40 5.20
C ASN A 30 -0.32 -16.92 3.85
N MET A 31 -0.17 -17.74 2.82
CA MET A 31 -0.68 -17.48 1.47
C MET A 31 -2.18 -17.14 1.48
N ALA A 32 -2.95 -17.82 2.34
CA ALA A 32 -4.38 -17.57 2.50
C ALA A 32 -4.67 -16.16 3.02
N THR A 33 -3.87 -15.65 3.97
CA THR A 33 -4.02 -14.32 4.55
C THR A 33 -3.76 -13.24 3.50
N TYR A 34 -2.71 -13.35 2.68
CA TYR A 34 -2.44 -12.38 1.61
C TYR A 34 -3.53 -12.37 0.53
N LEU A 35 -4.05 -13.54 0.16
CA LEU A 35 -5.14 -13.65 -0.81
C LEU A 35 -6.44 -13.08 -0.27
N LEU A 36 -6.80 -13.36 0.99
CA LEU A 36 -8.00 -12.82 1.61
C LEU A 36 -7.87 -11.30 1.78
N ALA A 37 -6.76 -10.83 2.32
CA ALA A 37 -6.49 -9.40 2.50
C ALA A 37 -6.54 -8.64 1.18
N SER A 38 -5.90 -9.16 0.12
CA SER A 38 -5.94 -8.54 -1.20
C SER A 38 -7.33 -8.55 -1.83
N PHE A 39 -8.10 -9.63 -1.65
CA PHE A 39 -9.47 -9.71 -2.13
C PHE A 39 -10.35 -8.65 -1.47
N VAL A 40 -10.31 -8.55 -0.14
CA VAL A 40 -11.06 -7.54 0.61
C VAL A 40 -10.57 -6.14 0.25
N PHE A 41 -9.25 -5.91 0.17
CA PHE A 41 -8.69 -4.62 -0.21
C PHE A 41 -9.12 -4.18 -1.61
N VAL A 42 -9.17 -5.09 -2.59
CA VAL A 42 -9.61 -4.76 -3.96
C VAL A 42 -11.07 -4.31 -3.98
N ILE A 43 -11.94 -4.96 -3.22
CA ILE A 43 -13.35 -4.59 -3.06
C ILE A 43 -13.47 -3.25 -2.33
N PHE A 44 -12.75 -3.11 -1.22
CA PHE A 44 -12.75 -1.91 -0.39
C PHE A 44 -12.25 -0.69 -1.17
N ASN A 45 -11.17 -0.84 -1.92
CA ASN A 45 -10.63 0.18 -2.82
C ASN A 45 -11.62 0.51 -3.95
N PHE A 46 -12.36 -0.47 -4.48
CA PHE A 46 -13.39 -0.19 -5.49
C PHE A 46 -14.50 0.71 -4.96
N ILE A 47 -14.86 0.59 -3.68
CA ILE A 47 -15.92 1.38 -3.04
C ILE A 47 -15.39 2.72 -2.51
N LEU A 48 -14.27 2.73 -1.80
CA LEU A 48 -13.75 3.92 -1.14
C LEU A 48 -13.03 4.88 -2.07
N SER A 49 -12.25 4.36 -3.02
CA SER A 49 -11.47 5.20 -3.93
C SER A 49 -12.31 6.24 -4.69
N PRO A 50 -13.50 5.92 -5.26
CA PRO A 50 -14.33 6.93 -5.91
C PRO A 50 -14.85 7.99 -4.93
N ILE A 51 -15.26 7.59 -3.71
CA ILE A 51 -15.76 8.50 -2.68
C ILE A 51 -14.66 9.49 -2.28
N ILE A 52 -13.48 8.98 -1.91
CA ILE A 52 -12.36 9.81 -1.47
C ILE A 52 -11.89 10.72 -2.61
N LYS A 53 -11.74 10.20 -3.82
CA LYS A 53 -11.32 11.02 -4.98
C LYS A 53 -12.32 12.12 -5.31
N LEU A 54 -13.62 11.89 -5.10
CA LEU A 54 -14.64 12.91 -5.31
C LEU A 54 -14.48 14.07 -4.31
N PHE A 55 -14.29 13.77 -3.02
CA PHE A 55 -14.04 14.79 -2.00
C PHE A 55 -12.73 15.55 -2.23
N PHE A 56 -11.67 14.85 -2.62
CA PHE A 56 -10.36 15.45 -2.87
C PHE A 56 -10.20 16.00 -4.30
N LEU A 57 -11.21 15.90 -5.17
CA LEU A 57 -11.16 16.38 -6.55
C LEU A 57 -10.71 17.85 -6.68
N PRO A 58 -11.26 18.83 -5.95
CA PRO A 58 -10.83 20.22 -6.08
C PRO A 58 -9.35 20.40 -5.69
N ILE A 59 -8.92 19.77 -4.60
CA ILE A 59 -7.53 19.84 -4.13
C ILE A 59 -6.58 19.10 -5.09
N ASN A 60 -7.01 17.97 -5.65
CA ASN A 60 -6.27 17.22 -6.66
C ASN A 60 -6.01 18.07 -7.91
N LEU A 61 -6.99 18.85 -8.35
CA LEU A 61 -6.82 19.79 -9.47
C LEU A 61 -5.84 20.92 -9.12
N LEU A 62 -5.95 21.49 -7.92
CA LEU A 62 -5.05 22.55 -7.45
C LEU A 62 -3.61 22.07 -7.28
N THR A 63 -3.41 20.81 -6.91
CA THR A 63 -2.09 20.20 -6.68
C THR A 63 -1.53 19.46 -7.89
N LEU A 64 -2.12 19.63 -9.08
CA LEU A 64 -1.71 18.95 -10.32
C LEU A 64 -1.68 17.41 -10.20
N GLY A 65 -2.50 16.85 -9.32
CA GLY A 65 -2.62 15.41 -9.10
C GLY A 65 -1.72 14.84 -8.00
N LEU A 66 -0.91 15.65 -7.30
CA LEU A 66 -0.08 15.18 -6.18
C LEU A 66 -0.91 14.53 -5.06
N PHE A 67 -2.06 15.12 -4.72
CA PHE A 67 -2.97 14.59 -3.70
C PHE A 67 -3.65 13.27 -4.11
N ARG A 68 -3.53 12.84 -5.36
CA ARG A 68 -4.04 11.53 -5.79
C ARG A 68 -3.33 10.41 -5.04
N TRP A 69 -2.04 10.56 -4.75
CA TRP A 69 -1.32 9.57 -3.95
C TRP A 69 -1.78 9.58 -2.49
N VAL A 70 -2.04 10.77 -1.91
CA VAL A 70 -2.62 10.90 -0.56
C VAL A 70 -3.97 10.17 -0.46
N SER A 71 -4.80 10.21 -1.51
CA SER A 71 -6.04 9.43 -1.52
C SER A 71 -5.82 7.92 -1.43
N ASN A 72 -4.74 7.38 -2.01
CA ASN A 72 -4.40 5.96 -1.88
C ASN A 72 -3.91 5.62 -0.46
N VAL A 73 -3.13 6.51 0.16
CA VAL A 73 -2.72 6.39 1.57
C VAL A 73 -3.96 6.34 2.47
N LEU A 74 -4.95 7.21 2.22
CA LEU A 74 -6.20 7.23 2.97
C LEU A 74 -7.02 5.94 2.80
N VAL A 75 -7.10 5.38 1.58
CA VAL A 75 -7.76 4.07 1.38
C VAL A 75 -7.08 2.99 2.20
N LEU A 76 -5.74 2.96 2.21
CA LEU A 76 -4.97 1.98 2.98
C LEU A 76 -5.19 2.17 4.49
N TYR A 77 -5.19 3.41 4.96
CA TYR A 77 -5.46 3.73 6.37
C TYR A 77 -6.86 3.29 6.80
N LEU A 78 -7.88 3.61 6.01
CA LEU A 78 -9.25 3.19 6.32
C LEU A 78 -9.41 1.67 6.25
N PHE A 79 -8.64 1.01 5.39
CA PHE A 79 -8.66 -0.44 5.29
C PHE A 79 -8.05 -1.11 6.53
N ASP A 80 -6.90 -0.62 6.98
CA ASP A 80 -6.24 -1.03 8.23
C ASP A 80 -7.17 -0.87 9.45
N LEU A 81 -8.00 0.18 9.48
CA LEU A 81 -8.98 0.38 10.56
C LEU A 81 -10.19 -0.59 10.52
N VAL A 82 -10.54 -1.11 9.34
CA VAL A 82 -11.77 -1.90 9.14
C VAL A 82 -11.47 -3.39 9.06
N TYR A 83 -10.27 -3.77 8.64
CA TYR A 83 -9.86 -5.16 8.41
C TYR A 83 -8.76 -5.57 9.39
N ASP A 84 -9.14 -6.33 10.42
CA ASP A 84 -8.23 -6.80 11.48
C ASP A 84 -7.12 -7.76 11.00
N GLY A 85 -7.20 -8.26 9.76
CA GLY A 85 -6.19 -9.17 9.21
C GLY A 85 -4.90 -8.49 8.74
N ILE A 86 -4.82 -7.17 8.82
CA ILE A 86 -3.61 -6.35 8.62
C ILE A 86 -3.53 -5.39 9.80
N SER A 87 -2.33 -5.22 10.35
CA SER A 87 -2.07 -4.19 11.35
C SER A 87 -0.86 -3.36 10.91
N ILE A 88 -1.08 -2.06 10.67
CA ILE A 88 -0.02 -1.10 10.36
C ILE A 88 0.25 -0.26 11.61
N SER A 89 1.47 -0.38 12.15
CA SER A 89 1.87 0.31 13.38
C SER A 89 3.11 1.18 13.17
N ALA A 90 3.22 2.21 14.01
CA ALA A 90 4.45 2.99 14.11
C ALA A 90 5.57 2.09 14.65
N PHE A 91 6.74 2.15 14.04
CA PHE A 91 7.88 1.33 14.45
C PHE A 91 9.16 2.15 14.51
N THR A 92 10.09 1.72 15.33
CA THR A 92 11.45 2.28 15.39
C THR A 92 12.35 1.47 14.48
N TYR A 93 12.99 2.12 13.51
CA TYR A 93 14.00 1.47 12.69
C TYR A 93 15.37 1.59 13.36
N SER A 94 16.21 0.58 13.18
CA SER A 94 17.53 0.46 13.83
C SER A 94 18.60 1.41 13.30
N GLY A 95 18.23 2.34 12.41
CA GLY A 95 19.20 3.08 11.61
C GLY A 95 19.72 2.25 10.44
N LEU A 96 20.11 2.92 9.37
CA LEU A 96 20.80 2.31 8.23
C LEU A 96 22.15 2.99 8.08
N GLN A 97 23.23 2.21 8.16
CA GLN A 97 24.57 2.70 7.91
C GLN A 97 25.08 2.04 6.64
N THR A 98 25.17 2.83 5.59
CA THR A 98 25.79 2.44 4.31
C THR A 98 26.93 3.39 4.02
N ALA A 99 27.89 2.97 3.18
CA ALA A 99 29.09 3.75 2.85
C ALA A 99 28.79 5.17 2.33
N TRP A 100 27.59 5.38 1.81
CA TRP A 100 27.13 6.65 1.22
C TRP A 100 26.11 7.39 2.08
N LEU A 101 25.46 6.72 3.03
CA LEU A 101 24.32 7.27 3.77
C LEU A 101 24.29 6.73 5.19
N VAL A 102 24.34 7.65 6.16
CA VAL A 102 24.15 7.36 7.59
C VAL A 102 22.77 7.87 7.99
N LEU A 103 21.83 6.96 8.16
CA LEU A 103 20.50 7.22 8.70
C LEU A 103 20.52 6.80 10.18
N PRO A 104 20.49 7.76 11.14
CA PRO A 104 20.40 7.46 12.56
C PRO A 104 19.13 6.65 12.86
N PRO A 105 19.10 5.83 13.93
CA PRO A 105 17.86 5.21 14.39
C PRO A 105 16.85 6.27 14.80
N GLY A 106 15.58 6.04 14.49
CA GLY A 106 14.51 6.97 14.82
C GLY A 106 13.12 6.32 14.78
N PRO A 107 12.12 6.93 15.45
CA PRO A 107 10.75 6.49 15.33
C PRO A 107 10.18 6.89 13.96
N LEU A 108 9.60 5.93 13.25
CA LEU A 108 8.74 6.20 12.10
C LEU A 108 7.29 6.26 12.60
N GLY A 109 6.72 7.45 12.58
CA GLY A 109 5.32 7.65 12.93
C GLY A 109 4.39 6.93 11.95
N LEU A 110 3.17 6.59 12.40
CA LEU A 110 2.17 5.86 11.62
C LEU A 110 1.92 6.48 10.24
N PHE A 111 1.85 7.80 10.17
CA PHE A 111 1.69 8.52 8.91
C PHE A 111 2.77 8.16 7.89
N TRP A 112 4.04 8.16 8.29
CA TRP A 112 5.17 7.84 7.42
C TRP A 112 5.17 6.36 7.03
N VAL A 113 4.80 5.46 7.95
CA VAL A 113 4.68 4.03 7.64
C VAL A 113 3.62 3.80 6.57
N LEU A 114 2.43 4.39 6.71
CA LEU A 114 1.34 4.27 5.73
C LEU A 114 1.74 4.85 4.36
N VAL A 115 2.40 6.01 4.38
CA VAL A 115 2.96 6.66 3.20
C VAL A 115 3.92 5.71 2.47
N ILE A 116 4.94 5.20 3.15
CA ILE A 116 5.93 4.32 2.52
C ILE A 116 5.28 3.01 2.08
N THR A 117 4.38 2.45 2.89
CA THR A 117 3.62 1.24 2.54
C THR A 117 2.83 1.44 1.25
N SER A 118 2.08 2.53 1.13
CA SER A 118 1.31 2.83 -0.08
C SER A 118 2.20 3.00 -1.30
N LEU A 119 3.40 3.56 -1.12
CA LEU A 119 4.35 3.80 -2.19
C LEU A 119 4.93 2.46 -2.68
N ILE A 120 5.40 1.61 -1.76
CA ILE A 120 5.83 0.25 -2.05
C ILE A 120 4.71 -0.52 -2.75
N MET A 121 3.51 -0.50 -2.18
CA MET A 121 2.33 -1.14 -2.76
C MET A 121 2.08 -0.66 -4.20
N SER A 122 2.15 0.65 -4.45
CA SER A 122 1.91 1.23 -5.77
C SER A 122 2.99 0.84 -6.79
N LEU A 123 4.25 0.82 -6.36
CA LEU A 123 5.38 0.45 -7.20
C LEU A 123 5.33 -1.03 -7.54
N THR A 124 5.19 -1.89 -6.53
CA THR A 124 5.08 -3.33 -6.70
C THR A 124 3.88 -3.68 -7.57
N TYR A 125 2.71 -3.09 -7.29
CA TYR A 125 1.52 -3.30 -8.10
C TYR A 125 1.74 -2.86 -9.56
N SER A 126 2.33 -1.69 -9.78
CA SER A 126 2.61 -1.18 -11.12
C SER A 126 3.50 -2.14 -11.88
N LEU A 127 4.64 -2.55 -11.30
CA LEU A 127 5.58 -3.46 -11.94
C LEU A 127 4.92 -4.80 -12.27
N ILE A 128 4.26 -5.43 -11.29
CA ILE A 128 3.62 -6.73 -11.48
C ILE A 128 2.52 -6.63 -12.54
N SER A 129 1.60 -5.67 -12.41
CA SER A 129 0.49 -5.54 -13.35
C SER A 129 0.97 -5.21 -14.77
N THR A 130 2.05 -4.46 -14.94
CA THR A 130 2.63 -4.20 -16.27
C THR A 130 3.21 -5.45 -16.92
N LEU A 131 3.90 -6.31 -16.15
CA LEU A 131 4.45 -7.56 -16.67
C LEU A 131 3.35 -8.51 -17.16
N PHE A 132 2.24 -8.62 -16.42
CA PHE A 132 1.10 -9.44 -16.84
C PHE A 132 0.25 -8.79 -17.94
N ALA A 133 0.33 -7.47 -18.10
CA ALA A 133 -0.38 -6.75 -19.17
C ALA A 133 0.38 -6.76 -20.50
N SER A 134 1.71 -6.98 -20.51
CA SER A 134 2.49 -7.03 -21.75
C SER A 134 2.29 -8.31 -22.57
N GLU A 135 1.60 -9.32 -22.02
CA GLU A 135 1.34 -10.61 -22.68
C GLU A 135 -0.07 -10.72 -23.32
N SER A 136 -0.87 -9.64 -23.35
CA SER A 136 -2.23 -9.61 -23.92
C SER A 136 -2.43 -8.54 -24.97
#